data_AF-A0A947HAR3-F1
#
_entry.id   AF-A0A947HAR3-F1
#
_cell.length_a   1.000
_cell.length_b   1.000
_cell.length_c   1.000
_cell.angle_alpha   90.00
_cell.angle_beta   90.00
_cell.angle_gamma   90.00
#
_symmetry.space_group_name_H-M   'P 1'
#
loop_
_entity.id
_entity.type
_entity.pdbx_description
1 polymer ?
#
loop_
_entity_poly.entity_id
_entity_poly.type
_entity_poly.pdbx_seq_one_letter_code
_entity_poly.pdbx_strand_id
1 'polypeptide(L)'
;MAARKTSIKAAPQELGVETILKNCIEFLNKFQTNAQAYKNFLVEEAELDETEQFWKITLGYDKLKTYTNPTQLSRILAPYDVFEREYKIFKVHAVTGKVISMKIRENVTTL
;
A
#
# COMPACT_ATOMS: atom_id res chain seq x y z
N MET A 1 15.67 -23.77 48.87
CA MET A 1 14.58 -23.36 47.96
C MET A 1 15.14 -22.37 46.94
N ALA A 2 15.29 -22.77 45.68
CA ALA A 2 15.73 -21.86 44.62
C ALA A 2 14.50 -21.21 43.96
N ALA A 3 14.43 -19.88 43.96
CA ALA A 3 13.36 -19.14 43.30
C ALA A 3 13.49 -19.30 41.77
N ARG A 4 12.48 -19.88 41.13
CA ARG A 4 12.34 -19.87 39.66
C ARG A 4 12.11 -18.43 39.21
N LYS A 5 13.10 -17.85 38.51
CA LYS A 5 12.91 -16.62 37.73
C LYS A 5 12.07 -16.97 36.50
N THR A 6 10.77 -16.72 36.56
CA THR A 6 9.90 -16.72 35.38
C THR A 6 10.26 -15.51 34.53
N SER A 7 10.93 -15.75 33.40
CA SER A 7 11.11 -14.74 32.36
C SER A 7 9.76 -14.49 31.70
N ILE A 8 9.14 -13.34 31.98
CA ILE A 8 7.95 -12.89 31.27
C ILE A 8 8.43 -12.46 29.88
N LYS A 9 8.08 -13.22 28.83
CA LYS A 9 8.26 -12.73 27.45
C LYS A 9 7.39 -11.48 27.30
N ALA A 10 8.01 -10.34 27.00
CA ALA A 10 7.29 -9.11 26.66
C ALA A 10 6.29 -9.41 25.52
N ALA A 11 5.10 -8.82 25.62
CA ALA A 11 4.12 -8.90 24.54
C ALA A 11 4.76 -8.38 23.24
N PRO A 12 4.48 -8.98 22.08
CA PRO A 12 5.01 -8.49 20.81
C PRO A 12 4.58 -7.03 20.61
N GLN A 13 5.55 -6.13 20.45
CA GLN A 13 5.25 -4.74 20.16
C GLN A 13 4.86 -4.60 18.69
N GLU A 14 3.86 -3.77 18.43
CA GLU A 14 3.45 -3.40 17.09
C GLU A 14 4.59 -2.74 16.31
N LEU A 15 4.64 -3.00 14.99
CA LEU A 15 5.58 -2.32 14.11
C LEU A 15 5.12 -0.89 13.82
N GLY A 16 6.07 0.04 13.83
CA GLY A 16 5.81 1.42 13.41
C GLY A 16 5.28 1.51 11.97
N VAL A 17 4.42 2.49 11.73
CA VAL A 17 3.74 2.74 10.45
C VAL A 17 4.71 2.84 9.26
N GLU A 18 5.92 3.38 9.47
CA GLU A 18 6.96 3.45 8.44
C GLU A 18 7.38 2.06 7.91
N THR A 19 7.54 1.09 8.82
CA THR A 19 7.88 -0.30 8.46
C THR A 19 6.71 -0.96 7.72
N ILE A 20 5.48 -0.72 8.17
CA ILE A 20 4.27 -1.21 7.52
C ILE A 20 4.16 -0.64 6.09
N LEU A 21 4.41 0.65 5.93
CA LEU A 21 4.39 1.32 4.62
C LEU A 21 5.42 0.73 3.68
N LYS A 22 6.66 0.55 4.15
CA LYS A 22 7.72 -0.11 3.37
C LYS A 22 7.28 -1.49 2.88
N ASN A 23 6.70 -2.31 3.78
CA ASN A 23 6.22 -3.65 3.42
C ASN A 23 5.09 -3.61 2.37
N CYS A 24 4.19 -2.61 2.43
CA CYS A 24 3.13 -2.43 1.45
C CYS A 24 3.70 -2.07 0.07
N ILE A 25 4.65 -1.13 0.01
CA ILE A 25 5.31 -0.71 -1.25
C ILE A 25 6.09 -1.88 -1.84
N GLU A 26 6.87 -2.60 -1.04
CA GLU A 26 7.60 -3.80 -1.48
C GLU A 26 6.64 -4.88 -2.00
N PHE A 27 5.51 -5.08 -1.33
CA PHE A 27 4.49 -6.04 -1.77
C PHE A 27 3.86 -5.62 -3.11
N LEU A 28 3.49 -4.35 -3.27
CA LEU A 28 2.92 -3.81 -4.51
C LEU A 28 3.90 -3.94 -5.68
N ASN A 29 5.18 -3.65 -5.46
CA ASN A 29 6.20 -3.69 -6.49
C ASN A 29 6.45 -5.11 -7.03
N LYS A 30 6.12 -6.18 -6.28
CA LYS A 30 6.17 -7.56 -6.81
C LYS A 30 5.23 -7.80 -8.00
N PHE A 31 4.19 -6.97 -8.14
CA PHE A 31 3.21 -7.06 -9.21
C PHE A 31 3.43 -5.99 -10.29
N GLN A 32 4.47 -5.16 -10.17
CA GLN A 32 4.84 -4.26 -11.25
C GLN A 32 5.32 -5.09 -12.45
N THR A 33 4.69 -4.86 -13.59
CA THR A 33 5.26 -5.26 -14.88
C THR A 33 6.18 -4.12 -15.36
N ASN A 34 7.18 -4.42 -16.19
CA ASN A 34 8.19 -3.47 -16.68
C ASN A 34 7.61 -2.17 -17.33
N ALA A 35 6.30 -2.13 -17.60
CA ALA A 35 5.60 -0.98 -18.17
C ALA A 35 4.97 -0.02 -17.15
N GLN A 36 4.96 -0.32 -15.84
CA GLN A 36 4.29 0.51 -14.82
C GLN A 36 5.27 1.05 -13.80
N ALA A 37 5.63 2.34 -13.92
CA ALA A 37 6.33 3.07 -12.88
C ALA A 37 5.30 3.70 -11.93
N TYR A 38 5.15 3.13 -10.73
CA TYR A 38 4.43 3.80 -9.63
C TYR A 38 5.34 4.85 -9.00
N LYS A 39 4.83 6.06 -8.79
CA LYS A 39 5.59 7.17 -8.18
C LYS A 39 4.76 7.87 -7.11
N ASN A 40 5.40 8.71 -6.30
CA ASN A 40 4.75 9.60 -5.34
C ASN A 40 3.79 8.89 -4.36
N PHE A 41 4.28 7.85 -3.67
CA PHE A 41 3.50 7.17 -2.64
C PHE A 41 3.15 8.11 -1.48
N LEU A 42 1.89 8.10 -1.03
CA LEU A 42 1.44 8.81 0.17
C LEU A 42 0.39 7.97 0.90
N VAL A 43 0.52 7.91 2.22
CA VAL A 43 -0.47 7.27 3.10
C VAL A 43 -1.67 8.20 3.22
N GLU A 44 -2.82 7.72 2.75
CA GLU A 44 -4.08 8.46 2.81
C GLU A 44 -4.83 8.15 4.11
N GLU A 45 -4.71 6.91 4.58
CA GLU A 45 -5.39 6.41 5.77
C GLU A 45 -4.59 5.26 6.37
N ALA A 46 -4.49 5.23 7.70
CA ALA A 46 -3.93 4.14 8.46
C ALA A 46 -4.75 3.95 9.72
N GLU A 47 -5.49 2.85 9.80
CA GLU A 47 -6.28 2.49 10.97
C GLU A 47 -5.98 1.04 11.39
N LEU A 48 -6.02 0.78 12.69
CA LEU A 48 -6.11 -0.57 13.21
C LEU A 48 -7.55 -1.06 13.07
N ASP A 49 -7.71 -2.35 12.79
CA ASP A 49 -9.03 -2.96 12.89
C ASP A 49 -9.50 -3.06 14.34
N GLU A 50 -10.78 -3.39 14.54
CA GLU A 50 -11.40 -3.48 15.88
C GLU A 50 -10.70 -4.47 16.82
N THR A 51 -9.90 -5.40 16.27
CA THR A 51 -9.15 -6.38 17.05
C THR A 51 -7.72 -5.95 17.35
N GLU A 52 -7.28 -4.81 16.79
CA GLU A 52 -5.91 -4.29 16.82
C GLU A 52 -4.85 -5.28 16.29
N GLN A 53 -5.28 -6.33 15.59
CA GLN A 53 -4.36 -7.34 15.04
C GLN A 53 -3.86 -6.96 13.65
N PHE A 54 -4.61 -6.10 12.94
CA PHE A 54 -4.32 -5.75 11.57
C PHE A 54 -4.44 -4.26 11.32
N TRP A 55 -3.44 -3.72 10.63
CA TRP A 55 -3.54 -2.44 9.94
C TRP A 55 -4.38 -2.58 8.67
N LYS A 56 -5.25 -1.61 8.46
CA LYS A 56 -5.86 -1.28 7.18
C LYS A 56 -5.24 0.03 6.69
N ILE A 57 -4.42 -0.07 5.65
CA ILE A 57 -3.69 1.07 5.07
C ILE A 57 -4.26 1.39 3.70
N THR A 58 -4.66 2.63 3.47
CA THR A 58 -4.92 3.17 2.13
C THR A 58 -3.68 3.89 1.63
N LEU A 59 -3.06 3.34 0.59
CA LEU A 59 -1.88 3.91 -0.05
C LEU A 59 -2.28 4.48 -1.41
N GLY A 60 -2.08 5.78 -1.59
CA GLY A 60 -2.19 6.42 -2.89
C GLY A 60 -0.84 6.43 -3.62
N TYR A 61 -0.87 6.30 -4.94
CA TYR A 61 0.29 6.44 -5.82
C TYR A 61 -0.11 7.01 -7.17
N ASP A 62 0.85 7.63 -7.82
CA ASP A 62 0.69 8.16 -9.16
C ASP A 62 1.06 7.07 -10.16
N LYS A 63 0.15 6.83 -11.11
CA LYS A 63 0.32 5.89 -12.20
C LYS A 63 0.27 6.62 -13.53
N LEU A 64 1.19 6.30 -14.42
CA LEU A 64 1.17 6.82 -15.77
C LEU A 64 -0.06 6.30 -16.51
N LYS A 65 -0.86 7.23 -17.04
CA LYS A 65 -2.04 6.90 -17.84
C LYS A 65 -1.60 6.45 -19.23
N THR A 66 -1.60 5.15 -19.46
CA THR A 66 -1.31 4.59 -20.79
C THR A 66 -2.56 4.66 -21.66
N TYR A 67 -2.56 5.54 -22.66
CA TYR A 67 -3.58 5.53 -23.70
C TYR A 67 -3.43 4.27 -24.56
N THR A 68 -4.44 3.41 -24.57
CA THR A 68 -4.46 2.13 -25.30
C THR A 68 -4.50 2.26 -26.82
N ASN A 69 -4.62 3.49 -27.35
CA ASN A 69 -4.51 3.77 -28.79
C ASN A 69 -3.87 5.14 -29.03
N PRO A 70 -2.53 5.25 -29.05
CA PRO A 70 -1.89 6.51 -29.38
C PRO A 70 -1.93 6.68 -30.90
N THR A 71 -2.99 7.30 -31.41
CA THR A 71 -2.89 7.91 -32.75
C THR A 71 -1.79 8.98 -32.69
N GLN A 72 -1.11 9.25 -33.81
CA GLN A 72 -0.05 10.29 -33.83
C GLN A 72 -0.57 11.66 -33.33
N LEU A 73 -1.86 11.93 -33.53
CA LEU A 73 -2.55 13.13 -33.02
C LEU A 73 -2.62 13.19 -31.49
N SER A 74 -2.88 12.09 -30.79
CA SER A 74 -2.99 12.11 -29.32
C SER A 74 -1.64 12.41 -28.64
N ARG A 75 -0.52 12.08 -29.29
CA ARG A 75 0.84 12.40 -28.81
C ARG A 75 1.20 13.88 -29.01
N ILE A 76 0.64 14.53 -30.03
CA ILE A 76 0.86 15.97 -30.31
C ILE A 76 0.02 16.83 -29.37
N LEU A 77 -1.21 16.42 -29.06
CA LEU A 77 -2.13 17.19 -28.21
C LEU A 77 -1.87 17.03 -26.70
N ALA A 78 -1.24 15.93 -26.29
CA ALA A 78 -0.82 15.70 -24.90
C ALA A 78 0.69 15.39 -24.86
N PRO A 79 1.56 16.41 -25.00
CA PRO A 79 3.01 16.23 -25.03
C PRO A 79 3.63 15.86 -23.67
N TYR A 80 2.81 15.73 -22.62
CA TYR A 80 3.25 15.47 -21.26
C TYR A 80 2.66 14.16 -20.74
N ASP A 81 3.46 13.45 -19.95
CA ASP A 81 3.02 12.29 -19.18
C ASP A 81 1.85 12.68 -18.27
N VAL A 82 0.68 12.12 -18.54
CA VAL A 82 -0.50 12.30 -17.69
C VAL A 82 -0.46 11.22 -16.61
N PHE A 83 -0.34 11.65 -15.35
CA PHE A 83 -0.45 10.76 -14.21
C PHE A 83 -1.86 10.81 -13.61
N GLU A 84 -2.36 9.67 -13.20
CA GLU A 84 -3.59 9.56 -12.43
C GLU A 84 -3.30 8.97 -11.04
N ARG A 85 -4.02 9.48 -10.04
CA ARG A 85 -3.93 9.01 -8.66
C ARG A 85 -4.76 7.74 -8.51
N GLU A 86 -4.10 6.62 -8.24
CA GLU A 86 -4.75 5.36 -7.88
C GLU A 86 -4.54 5.05 -6.40
N TYR A 87 -5.41 4.21 -5.84
CA TYR A 87 -5.37 3.84 -4.44
C TYR A 87 -5.43 2.32 -4.27
N LYS A 88 -4.62 1.81 -3.35
CA LYS A 88 -4.64 0.41 -2.89
C LYS A 88 -4.93 0.36 -1.41
N ILE A 89 -5.74 -0.62 -1.02
CA ILE A 89 -6.03 -0.91 0.37
C ILE A 89 -5.27 -2.19 0.74
N PHE A 90 -4.45 -2.10 1.76
CA PHE A 90 -3.68 -3.21 2.31
C PHE A 90 -4.25 -3.65 3.65
N LYS A 91 -4.28 -4.96 3.89
CA LYS A 91 -4.42 -5.54 5.23
C LYS A 91 -3.06 -6.07 5.65
N VAL A 92 -2.51 -5.61 6.77
CA VAL A 92 -1.18 -5.98 7.24
C VAL A 92 -1.25 -6.40 8.70
N HIS A 93 -0.62 -7.50 9.06
CA HIS A 93 -0.57 -7.94 10.45
C HIS A 93 0.27 -6.96 11.30
N ALA A 94 -0.30 -6.42 12.38
CA ALA A 94 0.28 -5.31 13.16
C ALA A 94 1.65 -5.63 13.79
N VAL A 95 1.78 -6.83 14.34
CA VAL A 95 3.05 -7.30 14.94
C VAL A 95 4.07 -7.78 13.92
N THR A 96 3.66 -8.57 12.92
CA THR A 96 4.62 -9.24 12.01
C THR A 96 4.95 -8.43 10.77
N GLY A 97 4.14 -7.42 10.44
CA GLY A 97 4.26 -6.64 9.22
C GLY A 97 3.92 -7.42 7.95
N LYS A 98 3.44 -8.66 8.07
CA LYS A 98 3.07 -9.50 6.93
C LYS A 98 1.85 -8.90 6.23
N VAL A 99 2.00 -8.56 4.96
CA VAL A 99 0.86 -8.18 4.09
C VAL A 99 0.00 -9.42 3.86
N ILE A 100 -1.27 -9.33 4.28
CA ILE A 100 -2.27 -10.40 4.20
C ILE A 100 -3.05 -10.28 2.90
N SER A 101 -3.42 -9.07 2.52
CA SER A 101 -4.14 -8.82 1.26
C SER A 101 -3.87 -7.41 0.73
N MET A 102 -4.12 -7.25 -0.57
CA MET A 102 -4.08 -5.98 -1.29
C MET A 102 -5.25 -5.95 -2.26
N LYS A 103 -6.02 -4.85 -2.26
CA LYS A 103 -7.13 -4.63 -3.21
C LYS A 103 -7.10 -3.22 -3.77
N ILE A 104 -7.70 -3.04 -4.95
CA ILE A 104 -7.96 -1.70 -5.51
C ILE A 104 -9.06 -1.05 -4.67
N ARG A 105 -8.94 0.25 -4.39
CA ARG A 105 -10.07 1.02 -3.85
C ARG A 105 -11.01 1.34 -4.99
N GLU A 106 -12.22 0.79 -4.95
CA GLU A 106 -13.27 1.17 -5.89
C GLU A 106 -13.67 2.61 -5.59
N ASN A 107 -13.51 3.50 -6.57
CA ASN A 107 -14.10 4.81 -6.52
C ASN A 107 -15.58 4.64 -6.85
N VAL A 108 -16.47 4.76 -5.86
CA VAL A 108 -17.91 4.82 -6.13
C VAL A 108 -18.16 6.10 -6.93
N THR A 109 -18.33 5.96 -8.24
CA THR A 109 -18.82 7.06 -9.08
C THR A 109 -20.33 7.05 -8.94
N THR A 110 -20.87 7.93 -8.12
CA THR A 110 -22.31 8.22 -8.15
C THR A 110 -22.58 8.96 -9.46
N LEU A 111 -23.25 8.29 -10.40
CA LEU A 111 -23.79 8.91 -11.62
C LEU A 111 -25.08 9.66 -11.30
#